data_AF-A0A6J0UKK2-F1
#
_entry.id   AF-A0A6J0UKK2-F1
#
_cell.length_a   1.000
_cell.length_b   1.000
_cell.length_c   1.000
_cell.angle_alpha   90.00
_cell.angle_beta   90.00
_cell.angle_gamma   90.00
#
_symmetry.space_group_name_H-M   'P 1'
#
loop_
_entity.id
_entity.type
_entity.pdbx_description
1 polymer ?
#
loop_
_entity_poly.entity_id
_entity_poly.type
_entity_poly.pdbx_seq_one_letter_code
_entity_poly.pdbx_strand_id
1 'polypeptide(L)'
;MTEEWGFLYLPSHGSFIYTPLGEEPGVCESHTPSPPAIRRVAFPWESFVMLRALRRRWESYKYRFVPWIALNLRHKRRTLRFVSEESKDKTVSDEDVLQTLLKTFRALFVNNLNRQTLLLNFLPEIKSKYPELQSDQCEIAKAMNDKQQRHILNPEEVLFNTLGFSITRRHSSLVSAGTGVFVSKGFVPKGTVVSMYPGTIYEKYEPILFQSIGNPFIFRCADGVLIDGNDKGISKAIYRSCSKRDQFGPLKISDVFWLTSDTQNPLAVGQYVNNCSRDKAANVCYQEFDVPKCFPIEFMQYLPNTKYSHEVQRPLRCVVLVALQNIGPGEELFSNYYTIIF
;
A
#
# COMPACT_ATOMS: atom_id res chain seq x y z
N MET A 1 20.44 -3.47 43.54
CA MET A 1 20.62 -2.00 43.65
C MET A 1 19.73 -1.40 42.57
N THR A 2 18.51 -1.11 42.99
CA THR A 2 17.33 -0.74 42.19
C THR A 2 17.04 0.71 42.49
N GLU A 3 16.82 1.55 41.49
CA GLU A 3 16.18 2.85 41.69
C GLU A 3 14.98 2.98 40.76
N GLU A 4 13.82 3.05 41.42
CA GLU A 4 12.51 3.39 40.90
C GLU A 4 12.26 4.90 40.99
N TRP A 5 11.37 5.31 40.11
CA TRP A 5 10.51 6.49 40.03
C TRP A 5 10.20 7.29 41.31
N GLY A 6 10.08 8.61 41.14
CA GLY A 6 9.37 9.51 42.04
C GLY A 6 8.67 10.64 41.28
N PHE A 7 7.35 10.53 41.12
CA PHE A 7 6.43 11.62 40.78
C PHE A 7 6.26 12.55 41.98
N LEU A 8 6.16 13.87 41.77
CA LEU A 8 5.51 14.77 42.73
C LEU A 8 4.60 15.79 42.02
N TYR A 9 3.40 15.87 42.56
CA TYR A 9 2.20 16.60 42.14
C TYR A 9 2.26 18.11 42.43
N LEU A 10 1.47 18.87 41.67
CA LEU A 10 1.08 20.28 41.86
C LEU A 10 0.31 20.52 43.18
N PRO A 11 0.26 21.78 43.68
CA PRO A 11 -0.98 22.59 43.58
C PRO A 11 -0.69 24.12 43.40
N SER A 12 -1.39 24.88 42.54
CA SER A 12 -2.74 25.49 42.60
C SER A 12 -2.78 26.93 43.15
N HIS A 13 -3.41 27.86 42.39
CA HIS A 13 -3.99 29.18 42.76
C HIS A 13 -3.08 30.20 43.49
N GLY A 14 -3.02 31.50 43.19
CA GLY A 14 -4.02 32.42 42.66
C GLY A 14 -4.13 33.62 43.62
N SER A 15 -3.64 34.78 43.18
CA SER A 15 -4.05 36.14 43.57
C SER A 15 -3.71 36.66 44.98
N PHE A 16 -2.90 37.73 45.07
CA PHE A 16 -3.13 38.83 46.01
C PHE A 16 -2.67 40.16 45.40
N ILE A 17 -3.58 41.13 45.41
CA ILE A 17 -3.43 42.55 45.06
C ILE A 17 -3.04 43.30 46.34
N TYR A 18 -2.07 44.22 46.28
CA TYR A 18 -2.00 45.37 47.19
C TYR A 18 -1.20 46.51 46.54
N THR A 19 -1.81 47.70 46.53
CA THR A 19 -1.25 49.05 46.38
C THR A 19 -2.04 49.94 47.35
N PRO A 20 -1.66 51.21 47.63
CA PRO A 20 -0.37 51.90 47.55
C PRO A 20 -0.05 52.73 48.83
N LEU A 21 1.15 53.29 48.92
CA LEU A 21 1.58 54.45 49.73
C LEU A 21 3.04 54.68 49.28
N GLY A 22 3.55 55.82 48.86
CA GLY A 22 3.25 57.23 49.03
C GLY A 22 4.63 57.93 48.99
N GLU A 23 4.68 59.16 48.48
CA GLU A 23 5.81 60.12 48.56
C GLU A 23 6.95 60.04 47.51
N GLU A 24 6.85 60.94 46.54
CA GLU A 24 7.95 61.69 45.89
C GLU A 24 8.56 62.71 46.90
N PRO A 25 9.80 63.27 46.73
CA PRO A 25 10.35 63.78 45.45
C PRO A 25 11.89 63.67 45.25
N GLY A 26 12.37 63.88 44.02
CA GLY A 26 13.80 64.09 43.77
C GLY A 26 14.28 63.97 42.32
N VAL A 27 14.26 65.10 41.63
CA VAL A 27 14.94 65.48 40.37
C VAL A 27 16.23 64.70 40.02
N CYS A 28 16.32 64.23 38.76
CA CYS A 28 17.45 64.46 37.83
C CYS A 28 17.24 63.70 36.50
N GLU A 29 16.91 64.43 35.43
CA GLU A 29 16.96 63.94 34.06
C GLU A 29 18.41 63.60 33.68
N SER A 30 18.66 62.35 33.29
CA SER A 30 19.86 61.98 32.55
C SER A 30 19.47 61.13 31.34
N HIS A 31 19.75 61.69 30.16
CA HIS A 31 19.60 61.02 28.87
C HIS A 31 20.53 59.80 28.79
N THR A 32 19.95 58.60 28.76
CA THR A 32 20.66 57.39 28.31
C THR A 32 20.35 57.12 26.84
N PRO A 33 21.36 56.85 25.98
CA PRO A 33 21.13 56.55 24.58
C PRO A 33 20.51 55.15 24.43
N SER A 34 19.54 55.04 23.53
CA SER A 34 18.93 53.77 23.13
C SER A 34 19.98 52.79 22.57
N PRO A 35 19.97 51.50 22.96
CA PRO A 35 20.89 50.52 22.41
C PRO A 35 20.56 50.24 20.93
N PRO A 36 21.56 49.91 20.10
CA PRO A 36 21.34 49.66 18.68
C PRO A 36 20.45 48.43 18.48
N ALA A 37 19.50 48.55 17.55
CA ALA A 37 18.63 47.46 17.15
C ALA A 37 19.48 46.28 16.65
N ILE A 38 19.57 45.23 17.46
CA ILE A 38 20.08 43.93 17.03
C ILE A 38 19.09 43.41 15.99
N ARG A 39 19.45 43.50 14.70
CA ARG A 39 18.81 42.73 13.65
C ARG A 39 18.98 41.25 13.99
N ARG A 40 17.96 40.67 14.66
CA ARG A 40 17.80 39.21 14.70
C ARG A 40 17.65 38.77 13.25
N VAL A 41 18.69 38.17 12.70
CA VAL A 41 18.57 37.37 11.48
C VAL A 41 17.60 36.26 11.85
N ALA A 42 16.35 36.39 11.40
CA ALA A 42 15.36 35.34 11.51
C ALA A 42 15.88 34.16 10.69
N PHE A 43 16.53 33.19 11.36
CA PHE A 43 16.81 31.91 10.76
C PHE A 43 15.47 31.32 10.31
N PRO A 44 15.29 30.94 9.03
CA PRO A 44 13.97 30.60 8.54
C PRO A 44 13.50 29.33 9.23
N TRP A 45 12.46 29.45 10.05
CA TRP A 45 11.76 28.32 10.67
C TRP A 45 11.36 27.27 9.62
N GLU A 46 11.09 27.70 8.38
CA GLU A 46 10.82 26.85 7.22
C GLU A 46 11.99 25.93 6.85
N SER A 47 13.25 26.39 6.95
CA SER A 47 14.43 25.58 6.68
C SER A 47 14.58 24.43 7.69
N PHE A 48 14.22 24.67 8.95
CA PHE A 48 14.24 23.66 10.00
C PHE A 48 13.14 22.60 9.81
N VAL A 49 11.96 23.02 9.34
CA VAL A 49 10.85 22.13 8.98
C VAL A 49 11.23 21.27 7.77
N MET A 50 11.84 21.86 6.74
CA MET A 50 12.32 21.12 5.56
C MET A 50 13.40 20.12 5.92
N LEU A 51 14.40 20.49 6.71
CA LEU A 51 15.46 19.59 7.18
C LEU A 51 14.89 18.45 8.02
N ARG A 52 13.90 18.71 8.87
CA ARG A 52 13.22 17.67 9.67
C ARG A 52 12.40 16.73 8.77
N ALA A 53 11.73 17.24 7.73
CA ALA A 53 11.00 16.44 6.76
C ALA A 53 11.94 15.57 5.92
N LEU A 54 13.06 16.13 5.44
CA LEU A 54 14.10 15.40 4.72
C LEU A 54 14.77 14.34 5.60
N ARG A 55 15.06 14.66 6.87
CA ARG A 55 15.57 13.68 7.84
C ARG A 55 14.59 12.55 8.08
N ARG A 56 13.31 12.83 8.32
CA ARG A 56 12.27 11.79 8.48
C ARG A 56 12.15 10.93 7.22
N ARG A 57 12.15 11.54 6.04
CA ARG A 57 12.12 10.84 4.75
C ARG A 57 13.37 9.97 4.58
N TRP A 58 14.55 10.45 4.96
CA TRP A 58 15.80 9.69 4.96
C TRP A 58 15.78 8.54 5.96
N GLU A 59 15.28 8.72 7.18
CA GLU A 59 15.18 7.65 8.18
C GLU A 59 14.30 6.49 7.70
N SER A 60 13.22 6.78 6.97
CA SER A 60 12.39 5.76 6.31
C SER A 60 13.03 5.19 5.03
N TYR A 61 13.76 6.01 4.28
CA TYR A 61 14.31 5.66 2.96
C TYR A 61 15.67 4.97 3.01
N LYS A 62 16.47 5.16 4.07
CA LYS A 62 17.82 4.58 4.20
C LYS A 62 17.81 3.05 4.11
N TYR A 63 16.73 2.40 4.54
CA TYR A 63 16.55 0.95 4.41
C TYR A 63 16.17 0.50 2.97
N ARG A 64 16.00 1.43 2.04
CA ARG A 64 15.66 1.21 0.62
C ARG A 64 16.70 1.79 -0.36
N PHE A 65 17.64 2.63 0.12
CA PHE A 65 18.75 3.17 -0.66
C PHE A 65 19.93 2.19 -0.83
N VAL A 66 20.14 1.71 -2.07
CA VAL A 66 21.12 0.64 -2.38
C VAL A 66 22.54 0.90 -1.87
N PRO A 67 23.13 2.11 -2.01
CA PRO A 67 24.47 2.36 -1.45
C PRO A 67 24.54 2.29 0.09
N TRP A 68 23.51 2.77 0.81
CA TRP A 68 23.46 2.65 2.28
C TRP A 68 23.29 1.21 2.72
N ILE A 69 22.52 0.43 1.95
CA ILE A 69 22.36 -1.00 2.17
C ILE A 69 23.68 -1.71 1.92
N ALA A 70 24.36 -1.42 0.80
CA ALA A 70 25.67 -1.96 0.44
C ALA A 70 26.71 -1.78 1.55
N LEU A 71 26.80 -0.58 2.11
CA LEU A 71 27.66 -0.26 3.25
C LEU A 71 27.30 -1.06 4.52
N ASN A 72 26.02 -1.44 4.68
CA ASN A 72 25.52 -2.20 5.81
C ASN A 72 25.31 -3.71 5.53
N LEU A 73 25.59 -4.19 4.31
CA LEU A 73 25.38 -5.59 3.89
C LEU A 73 26.19 -6.57 4.74
N ARG A 74 27.39 -6.16 5.17
CA ARG A 74 28.26 -6.98 6.03
C ARG A 74 27.60 -7.31 7.37
N HIS A 75 26.75 -6.42 7.90
CA HIS A 75 25.95 -6.64 9.11
C HIS A 75 24.59 -7.30 8.85
N LYS A 76 24.16 -7.40 7.59
CA LYS A 76 22.85 -7.92 7.16
C LYS A 76 22.91 -9.23 6.36
N ARG A 77 24.04 -9.94 6.36
CA ARG A 77 24.21 -11.24 5.65
C ARG A 77 23.08 -12.26 5.92
N ARG A 78 22.43 -12.20 7.10
CA ARG A 78 21.30 -13.06 7.47
C ARG A 78 19.98 -12.77 6.73
N THR A 79 19.82 -11.59 6.13
CA THR A 79 18.57 -11.16 5.47
C THR A 79 18.70 -11.10 3.96
N LEU A 80 19.66 -11.79 3.34
CA LEU A 80 19.77 -11.86 1.87
C LEU A 80 19.12 -13.15 1.38
N ARG A 81 18.14 -13.03 0.47
CA ARG A 81 17.62 -14.18 -0.26
C ARG A 81 18.54 -14.44 -1.45
N PHE A 82 19.17 -15.61 -1.45
CA PHE A 82 20.00 -16.09 -2.55
C PHE A 82 19.16 -17.03 -3.42
N VAL A 83 19.11 -16.76 -4.72
CA VAL A 83 18.37 -17.59 -5.69
C VAL A 83 19.35 -18.05 -6.76
N SER A 84 19.49 -19.37 -6.91
CA SER A 84 20.43 -19.97 -7.87
C SER A 84 19.86 -20.05 -9.29
N GLU A 85 18.54 -20.15 -9.45
CA GLU A 85 17.81 -20.32 -10.73
C GLU A 85 16.38 -19.75 -10.60
N GLU A 86 15.85 -19.09 -11.64
CA GLU A 86 14.52 -18.45 -11.66
C GLU A 86 13.36 -19.44 -11.37
N SER A 87 13.50 -20.70 -11.78
CA SER A 87 12.50 -21.76 -11.57
C SER A 87 12.38 -22.20 -10.10
N LYS A 88 13.40 -21.94 -9.27
CA LYS A 88 13.41 -22.23 -7.82
C LYS A 88 12.88 -21.06 -6.97
N ASP A 89 12.53 -19.92 -7.58
CA ASP A 89 12.06 -18.74 -6.85
C ASP A 89 10.56 -18.82 -6.47
N LYS A 90 9.79 -19.61 -7.22
CA LYS A 90 8.34 -19.75 -7.04
C LYS A 90 8.02 -20.66 -5.85
N THR A 91 7.42 -20.08 -4.82
CA THR A 91 6.97 -20.82 -3.63
C THR A 91 5.74 -21.67 -3.93
N VAL A 92 4.93 -21.23 -4.89
CA VAL A 92 3.65 -21.83 -5.28
C VAL A 92 3.59 -21.88 -6.81
N SER A 93 2.89 -22.85 -7.40
CA SER A 93 2.75 -22.91 -8.86
C SER A 93 1.97 -21.70 -9.40
N ASP A 94 2.23 -21.32 -10.65
CA ASP A 94 1.46 -20.26 -11.32
C ASP A 94 -0.02 -20.63 -11.46
N GLU A 95 -0.31 -21.92 -11.59
CA GLU A 95 -1.69 -22.42 -11.66
C GLU A 95 -2.43 -22.16 -10.34
N ASP A 96 -1.80 -22.43 -9.20
CA ASP A 96 -2.40 -22.16 -7.88
C ASP A 96 -2.60 -20.65 -7.64
N VAL A 97 -1.65 -19.82 -8.10
CA VAL A 97 -1.79 -18.36 -8.07
C VAL A 97 -2.98 -17.93 -8.93
N LEU A 98 -3.06 -18.42 -10.17
CA LEU A 98 -4.16 -18.14 -11.08
C LEU A 98 -5.50 -18.55 -10.48
N GLN A 99 -5.62 -19.78 -9.96
CA GLN A 99 -6.85 -20.27 -9.33
C GLN A 99 -7.27 -19.42 -8.13
N THR A 100 -6.31 -19.00 -7.30
CA THR A 100 -6.59 -18.12 -6.16
C THR A 100 -7.12 -16.76 -6.61
N LEU A 101 -6.51 -16.17 -7.65
CA LEU A 101 -6.97 -14.89 -8.22
C LEU A 101 -8.35 -15.02 -8.86
N LEU A 102 -8.57 -16.04 -9.69
CA LEU A 102 -9.86 -16.29 -10.34
C LEU A 102 -10.98 -16.52 -9.32
N LYS A 103 -10.72 -17.31 -8.27
CA LYS A 103 -11.67 -17.54 -7.18
C LYS A 103 -12.05 -16.23 -6.49
N THR A 104 -11.04 -15.40 -6.17
CA THR A 104 -11.24 -14.12 -5.49
C THR A 104 -11.99 -13.12 -6.38
N PHE A 105 -11.58 -12.97 -7.63
CA PHE A 105 -12.18 -12.03 -8.57
C PHE A 105 -13.60 -12.42 -8.95
N ARG A 106 -13.88 -13.73 -9.06
CA ARG A 106 -15.25 -14.23 -9.21
C ARG A 106 -16.13 -13.82 -8.02
N ALA A 107 -15.66 -14.00 -6.79
CA ALA A 107 -16.42 -13.61 -5.61
C ALA A 107 -16.68 -12.09 -5.55
N LEU A 108 -15.68 -11.27 -5.89
CA LEU A 108 -15.82 -9.81 -5.98
C LEU A 108 -16.79 -9.38 -7.09
N PHE A 109 -16.77 -10.07 -8.22
CA PHE A 109 -17.66 -9.84 -9.35
C PHE A 109 -19.11 -10.17 -8.98
N VAL A 110 -19.34 -11.36 -8.40
CA VAL A 110 -20.66 -11.81 -7.94
C VAL A 110 -21.24 -10.86 -6.88
N ASN A 111 -20.44 -10.44 -5.91
CA ASN A 111 -20.87 -9.48 -4.87
C ASN A 111 -21.29 -8.10 -5.45
N ASN A 112 -20.78 -7.73 -6.63
CA ASN A 112 -21.05 -6.44 -7.26
C ASN A 112 -21.89 -6.54 -8.55
N LEU A 113 -22.58 -7.66 -8.82
CA LEU A 113 -23.28 -7.89 -10.10
C LEU A 113 -24.26 -6.77 -10.48
N ASN A 114 -24.99 -6.22 -9.51
CA ASN A 114 -25.93 -5.12 -9.73
C ASN A 114 -25.26 -3.85 -10.30
N ARG A 115 -23.96 -3.68 -10.05
CA ARG A 115 -23.14 -2.57 -10.59
C ARG A 115 -22.48 -2.93 -11.93
N GLN A 116 -22.55 -4.18 -12.36
CA GLN A 116 -21.97 -4.69 -13.60
C GLN A 116 -22.96 -4.70 -14.78
N THR A 117 -24.15 -4.10 -14.63
CA THR A 117 -25.21 -4.11 -15.65
C THR A 117 -24.74 -3.66 -17.03
N LEU A 118 -23.91 -2.61 -17.11
CA LEU A 118 -23.37 -2.14 -18.39
C LEU A 118 -22.47 -3.19 -19.06
N LEU A 119 -21.64 -3.88 -18.28
CA LEU A 119 -20.78 -4.96 -18.76
C LEU A 119 -21.61 -6.16 -19.21
N LEU A 120 -22.59 -6.57 -18.41
CA LEU A 120 -23.47 -7.71 -18.71
C LEU A 120 -24.34 -7.47 -19.94
N ASN A 121 -24.75 -6.22 -20.18
CA ASN A 121 -25.46 -5.84 -21.40
C ASN A 121 -24.54 -5.82 -22.63
N PHE A 122 -23.27 -5.47 -22.45
CA PHE A 122 -22.28 -5.42 -23.53
C PHE A 122 -21.76 -6.82 -23.92
N LEU A 123 -21.69 -7.75 -22.96
CA LEU A 123 -21.23 -9.13 -23.14
C LEU A 123 -22.27 -10.12 -22.57
N PRO A 124 -23.37 -10.38 -23.30
CA PRO A 124 -24.45 -11.25 -22.83
C PRO A 124 -24.00 -12.71 -22.60
N GLU A 125 -22.92 -13.17 -23.23
CA GLU A 125 -22.32 -14.49 -23.00
C GLU A 125 -21.80 -14.63 -21.57
N ILE A 126 -21.44 -13.53 -20.91
CA ILE A 126 -21.03 -13.54 -19.51
C ILE A 126 -22.26 -13.75 -18.62
N LYS A 127 -23.42 -13.21 -19.00
CA LYS A 127 -24.66 -13.36 -18.25
C LYS A 127 -25.08 -14.83 -18.11
N SER A 128 -24.82 -15.67 -19.13
CA SER A 128 -25.14 -17.10 -19.07
C SER A 128 -24.17 -17.91 -18.19
N LYS A 129 -22.93 -17.44 -17.99
CA LYS A 129 -21.91 -18.12 -17.14
C LYS A 129 -22.21 -18.06 -15.65
N TYR A 130 -22.97 -17.06 -15.21
CA TYR A 130 -23.28 -16.85 -13.79
C TYR A 130 -24.79 -17.05 -13.59
N PRO A 131 -25.27 -18.30 -13.41
CA PRO A 131 -26.70 -18.61 -13.27
C PRO A 131 -27.35 -17.99 -12.03
N GLU A 132 -26.55 -17.52 -11.07
CA GLU A 132 -26.98 -16.63 -9.97
C GLU A 132 -27.63 -15.32 -10.49
N LEU A 133 -27.44 -14.98 -11.78
CA LEU A 133 -28.15 -13.91 -12.50
C LEU A 133 -29.56 -14.31 -12.98
N GLN A 134 -29.88 -15.60 -13.08
CA GLN A 134 -31.12 -16.12 -13.70
C GLN A 134 -32.18 -16.53 -12.67
N SER A 135 -31.78 -17.01 -11.48
CA SER A 135 -32.69 -17.27 -10.36
C SER A 135 -33.53 -16.03 -9.98
N ASP A 136 -33.07 -14.85 -10.38
CA ASP A 136 -33.68 -13.56 -10.05
C ASP A 136 -34.63 -13.00 -11.11
N GLN A 137 -34.89 -13.68 -12.23
CA GLN A 137 -35.93 -13.21 -13.17
C GLN A 137 -37.28 -13.91 -12.99
N CYS A 138 -37.35 -15.06 -12.31
CA CYS A 138 -38.59 -15.83 -12.15
C CYS A 138 -39.21 -15.74 -10.74
N GLU A 139 -38.43 -15.46 -9.69
CA GLU A 139 -38.95 -15.35 -8.31
C GLU A 139 -39.30 -13.92 -7.86
N ILE A 140 -38.90 -12.89 -8.61
CA ILE A 140 -39.16 -11.47 -8.27
C ILE A 140 -40.66 -11.08 -8.35
N ALA A 141 -41.49 -11.85 -9.05
CA ALA A 141 -42.92 -11.54 -9.14
C ALA A 141 -43.76 -11.98 -7.92
N LYS A 142 -43.20 -12.69 -6.92
CA LYS A 142 -44.02 -13.34 -5.87
C LYS A 142 -43.72 -12.97 -4.41
N ALA A 143 -42.77 -12.11 -4.10
CA ALA A 143 -42.53 -11.71 -2.71
C ALA A 143 -42.33 -10.19 -2.59
N MET A 144 -43.45 -9.45 -2.67
CA MET A 144 -43.48 -8.10 -2.13
C MET A 144 -43.47 -8.16 -0.61
N ASN A 145 -42.67 -7.26 -0.04
CA ASN A 145 -42.65 -6.76 1.33
C ASN A 145 -41.71 -7.46 2.33
N ASP A 146 -40.71 -6.68 2.71
CA ASP A 146 -39.92 -6.71 3.93
C ASP A 146 -38.78 -7.73 4.07
N LYS A 147 -37.56 -7.16 4.03
CA LYS A 147 -36.25 -7.71 4.46
C LYS A 147 -35.52 -8.65 3.50
N GLN A 148 -34.88 -8.08 2.48
CA GLN A 148 -33.45 -8.26 2.20
C GLN A 148 -33.08 -7.49 0.91
N GLN A 149 -32.79 -6.20 1.04
CA GLN A 149 -31.74 -5.63 0.20
C GLN A 149 -30.51 -6.49 0.47
N ARG A 150 -30.11 -7.35 -0.48
CA ARG A 150 -28.86 -8.11 -0.38
C ARG A 150 -27.76 -7.10 -0.06
N HIS A 151 -27.25 -7.16 1.17
CA HIS A 151 -26.26 -6.22 1.65
C HIS A 151 -24.98 -6.49 0.87
N ILE A 152 -24.61 -5.59 -0.06
CA ILE A 152 -23.33 -5.66 -0.76
C ILE A 152 -22.24 -5.70 0.31
N LEU A 153 -21.52 -6.81 0.39
CA LEU A 153 -20.47 -6.98 1.39
C LEU A 153 -19.30 -6.06 1.04
N ASN A 154 -18.59 -5.61 2.08
CA ASN A 154 -17.32 -4.91 1.87
C ASN A 154 -16.34 -5.88 1.18
N PRO A 155 -15.53 -5.44 0.19
CA PRO A 155 -14.49 -6.28 -0.41
C PRO A 155 -13.60 -7.02 0.59
N GLU A 156 -13.28 -6.44 1.74
CA GLU A 156 -12.54 -7.15 2.81
C GLU A 156 -13.30 -8.37 3.36
N GLU A 157 -14.62 -8.27 3.50
CA GLU A 157 -15.48 -9.38 3.96
C GLU A 157 -15.64 -10.45 2.87
N VAL A 158 -15.73 -10.03 1.61
CA VAL A 158 -15.72 -10.97 0.46
C VAL A 158 -14.42 -11.76 0.44
N LEU A 159 -13.28 -11.10 0.66
CA LEU A 159 -11.97 -11.76 0.76
C LEU A 159 -11.95 -12.79 1.90
N PHE A 160 -12.43 -12.40 3.08
CA PHE A 160 -12.53 -13.29 4.24
C PHE A 160 -13.39 -14.52 3.96
N ASN A 161 -14.58 -14.35 3.38
CA ASN A 161 -15.46 -15.46 3.05
C ASN A 161 -14.87 -16.37 1.96
N THR A 162 -14.00 -15.84 1.09
CA THR A 162 -13.45 -16.58 -0.05
C THR A 162 -12.16 -17.33 0.28
N LEU A 163 -11.25 -16.69 1.02
CA LEU A 163 -9.91 -17.19 1.31
C LEU A 163 -9.69 -17.52 2.79
N GLY A 164 -10.65 -17.20 3.68
CA GLY A 164 -10.54 -17.45 5.12
C GLY A 164 -9.75 -16.39 5.89
N PHE A 165 -9.34 -15.29 5.24
CA PHE A 165 -8.64 -14.18 5.87
C PHE A 165 -8.99 -12.83 5.21
N SER A 166 -8.82 -11.74 5.96
CA SER A 166 -8.83 -10.38 5.41
C SER A 166 -7.56 -9.65 5.79
N ILE A 167 -7.16 -8.69 4.96
CA ILE A 167 -6.00 -7.82 5.22
C ILE A 167 -6.44 -6.37 5.27
N THR A 168 -5.67 -5.54 5.97
CA THR A 168 -5.94 -4.10 6.04
C THR A 168 -4.66 -3.30 6.20
N ARG A 169 -4.70 -2.04 5.78
CA ARG A 169 -3.59 -1.09 5.90
C ARG A 169 -3.66 -0.40 7.27
N ARG A 170 -2.56 -0.42 8.04
CA ARG A 170 -2.45 0.29 9.33
C ARG A 170 -1.09 0.95 9.48
N HIS A 171 -0.88 1.73 10.54
CA HIS A 171 0.47 2.16 10.89
C HIS A 171 1.33 0.94 11.19
N SER A 172 2.51 0.86 10.59
CA SER A 172 3.46 -0.24 10.77
C SER A 172 3.91 -0.33 12.22
N SER A 173 4.19 -1.54 12.69
CA SER A 173 4.84 -1.78 13.99
C SER A 173 6.32 -1.37 13.99
N LEU A 174 6.93 -1.17 12.81
CA LEU A 174 8.29 -0.68 12.68
C LEU A 174 8.36 0.85 12.85
N VAL A 175 9.33 1.29 13.66
CA VAL A 175 9.57 2.73 13.89
C VAL A 175 9.90 3.43 12.58
N SER A 176 9.13 4.48 12.28
CA SER A 176 9.29 5.31 11.07
C SER A 176 9.12 4.56 9.74
N ALA A 177 8.48 3.39 9.71
CA ALA A 177 8.19 2.69 8.45
C ALA A 177 6.91 3.17 7.74
N GLY A 178 6.08 3.96 8.42
CA GLY A 178 4.84 4.51 7.86
C GLY A 178 3.72 3.48 7.88
N THR A 179 3.13 3.19 6.71
CA THR A 179 2.03 2.22 6.57
C THR A 179 2.57 0.79 6.43
N GLY A 180 1.87 -0.16 7.04
CA GLY A 180 2.08 -1.59 6.90
C GLY A 180 0.78 -2.32 6.55
N VAL A 181 0.88 -3.60 6.19
CA VAL A 181 -0.26 -4.47 5.88
C VAL A 181 -0.37 -5.52 6.96
N PHE A 182 -1.59 -5.72 7.49
CA PHE A 182 -1.86 -6.63 8.59
C PHE A 182 -2.96 -7.60 8.22
N VAL A 183 -2.88 -8.83 8.69
CA VAL A 183 -4.01 -9.76 8.68
C VAL A 183 -5.03 -9.24 9.69
N SER A 184 -6.20 -8.79 9.25
CA SER A 184 -7.21 -8.19 10.11
C SER A 184 -8.16 -9.21 10.72
N LYS A 185 -8.52 -10.24 9.97
CA LYS A 185 -9.37 -11.36 10.43
C LYS A 185 -8.89 -12.67 9.80
N GLY A 186 -9.20 -13.79 10.45
CA GLY A 186 -8.91 -15.11 9.93
C GLY A 186 -7.44 -15.50 10.05
N PHE A 187 -7.04 -16.43 9.20
CA PHE A 187 -5.72 -17.06 9.26
C PHE A 187 -5.22 -17.33 7.85
N VAL A 188 -3.94 -17.04 7.60
CA VAL A 188 -3.29 -17.24 6.31
C VAL A 188 -2.37 -18.47 6.40
N PRO A 189 -2.70 -19.58 5.73
CA PRO A 189 -1.80 -20.73 5.65
C PRO A 189 -0.53 -20.41 4.85
N LYS A 190 0.58 -21.09 5.17
CA LYS A 190 1.78 -21.10 4.33
C LYS A 190 1.43 -21.47 2.89
N GLY A 191 2.05 -20.78 1.93
CA GLY A 191 1.83 -20.98 0.49
C GLY A 191 0.58 -20.28 -0.06
N THR A 192 -0.09 -19.44 0.73
CA THR A 192 -1.29 -18.71 0.27
C THR A 192 -0.90 -17.35 -0.32
N VAL A 193 -1.54 -16.96 -1.44
CA VAL A 193 -1.43 -15.60 -1.99
C VAL A 193 -2.15 -14.62 -1.06
N VAL A 194 -1.41 -13.65 -0.53
CA VAL A 194 -1.91 -12.72 0.49
C VAL A 194 -2.20 -11.35 -0.09
N SER A 195 -1.41 -10.88 -1.06
CA SER A 195 -1.61 -9.59 -1.71
C SER A 195 -0.98 -9.54 -3.10
N MET A 196 -1.30 -8.51 -3.86
CA MET A 196 -0.73 -8.18 -5.17
C MET A 196 0.02 -6.85 -5.07
N TYR A 197 1.16 -6.75 -5.74
CA TYR A 197 1.90 -5.51 -5.90
C TYR A 197 1.33 -4.73 -7.10
N PRO A 198 0.61 -3.62 -6.84
CA PRO A 198 0.02 -2.84 -7.91
C PRO A 198 1.07 -2.00 -8.62
N GLY A 199 0.76 -1.53 -9.83
CA GLY A 199 1.58 -0.49 -10.46
C GLY A 199 1.61 -0.49 -11.98
N THR A 200 2.25 0.55 -12.52
CA THR A 200 2.51 0.66 -13.96
C THR A 200 3.74 -0.18 -14.29
N ILE A 201 3.62 -1.06 -15.28
CA ILE A 201 4.70 -1.93 -15.76
C ILE A 201 5.50 -1.19 -16.82
N TYR A 202 6.80 -1.09 -16.62
CA TYR A 202 7.76 -0.58 -17.58
C TYR A 202 8.65 -1.73 -18.06
N GLU A 203 8.61 -1.98 -19.35
CA GLU A 203 9.50 -2.90 -20.03
C GLU A 203 10.91 -2.34 -20.12
N LYS A 204 11.86 -3.21 -20.49
CA LYS A 204 13.25 -2.80 -20.64
C LYS A 204 13.36 -1.64 -21.66
N TYR A 205 14.07 -0.59 -21.27
CA TYR A 205 14.31 0.63 -22.04
C TYR A 205 13.13 1.62 -22.13
N GLU A 206 11.99 1.32 -21.51
CA GLU A 206 10.91 2.31 -21.41
C GLU A 206 11.28 3.45 -20.44
N PRO A 207 10.79 4.67 -20.69
CA PRO A 207 11.20 5.85 -19.92
C PRO A 207 10.63 5.82 -18.49
N ILE A 208 11.49 5.49 -17.52
CA ILE A 208 11.12 5.49 -16.08
C ILE A 208 11.76 6.62 -15.25
N LEU A 209 12.60 7.45 -15.84
CA LEU A 209 13.49 8.34 -15.09
C LEU A 209 12.75 9.23 -14.08
N PHE A 210 11.81 10.06 -14.51
CA PHE A 210 11.20 11.07 -13.63
C PHE A 210 10.37 10.47 -12.49
N GLN A 211 9.65 9.39 -12.75
CA GLN A 211 8.82 8.66 -11.79
C GLN A 211 9.65 7.78 -10.84
N SER A 212 10.88 7.42 -11.21
CA SER A 212 11.78 6.63 -10.37
C SER A 212 12.53 7.46 -9.32
N ILE A 213 12.70 8.77 -9.55
CA ILE A 213 13.51 9.63 -8.67
C ILE A 213 12.86 9.71 -7.27
N GLY A 214 13.57 9.17 -6.28
CA GLY A 214 13.12 9.18 -4.89
C GLY A 214 11.83 8.39 -4.65
N ASN A 215 11.48 7.47 -5.55
CA ASN A 215 10.31 6.61 -5.47
C ASN A 215 10.68 5.25 -4.83
N PRO A 216 10.23 4.98 -3.59
CA PRO A 216 10.52 3.71 -2.92
C PRO A 216 9.63 2.55 -3.39
N PHE A 217 8.66 2.80 -4.26
CA PHE A 217 7.68 1.84 -4.75
C PHE A 217 7.99 1.34 -6.16
N ILE A 218 9.23 1.52 -6.62
CA ILE A 218 9.70 0.85 -7.84
C ILE A 218 10.15 -0.57 -7.45
N PHE A 219 9.40 -1.55 -7.92
CA PHE A 219 9.77 -2.95 -7.86
C PHE A 219 10.51 -3.34 -9.14
N ARG A 220 11.58 -4.12 -9.02
CA ARG A 220 12.35 -4.64 -10.15
C ARG A 220 12.22 -6.16 -10.19
N CYS A 221 11.65 -6.65 -11.28
CA CYS A 221 11.56 -8.08 -11.59
C CYS A 221 12.92 -8.64 -12.03
N ALA A 222 13.06 -9.96 -11.98
CA ALA A 222 14.26 -10.71 -12.34
C ALA A 222 14.76 -10.39 -13.75
N ASP A 223 13.84 -10.34 -14.71
CA ASP A 223 14.10 -10.03 -16.13
C ASP A 223 14.36 -8.55 -16.42
N GLY A 224 14.36 -7.70 -15.39
CA GLY A 224 14.60 -6.26 -15.50
C GLY A 224 13.36 -5.44 -15.81
N VAL A 225 12.17 -6.04 -15.87
CA VAL A 225 10.88 -5.30 -15.90
C VAL A 225 10.73 -4.53 -14.58
N LEU A 226 10.22 -3.31 -14.66
CA LEU A 226 10.01 -2.44 -13.50
C LEU A 226 8.50 -2.24 -13.27
N ILE A 227 8.07 -2.24 -12.02
CA ILE A 227 6.67 -1.96 -11.64
C ILE A 227 6.66 -0.75 -10.71
N ASP A 228 5.97 0.32 -11.10
CA ASP A 228 5.79 1.53 -10.30
C ASP A 228 4.49 1.48 -9.51
N GLY A 229 4.57 1.10 -8.24
CA GLY A 229 3.44 0.99 -7.32
C GLY A 229 3.14 2.27 -6.53
N ASN A 230 3.70 3.43 -6.93
CA ASN A 230 3.47 4.68 -6.21
C ASN A 230 2.07 5.26 -6.53
N ASP A 231 1.25 5.40 -5.50
CA ASP A 231 -0.15 5.84 -5.58
C ASP A 231 -0.33 7.36 -5.65
N LYS A 232 0.77 8.11 -5.75
CA LYS A 232 0.83 9.58 -5.68
C LYS A 232 1.54 10.21 -6.87
N GLY A 233 1.32 11.51 -7.05
CA GLY A 233 2.06 12.36 -7.99
C GLY A 233 2.00 11.86 -9.45
N ILE A 234 3.16 11.90 -10.10
CA ILE A 234 3.32 11.54 -11.52
C ILE A 234 2.99 10.06 -11.76
N SER A 235 3.45 9.15 -10.89
CA SER A 235 3.17 7.71 -10.97
C SER A 235 1.67 7.42 -11.04
N LYS A 236 0.88 8.05 -10.16
CA LYS A 236 -0.58 7.99 -10.17
C LYS A 236 -1.19 8.49 -11.48
N ALA A 237 -0.68 9.61 -12.00
CA ALA A 237 -1.17 10.20 -13.24
C ALA A 237 -0.90 9.29 -14.44
N ILE A 238 0.31 8.72 -14.51
CA ILE A 238 0.69 7.77 -15.56
C ILE A 238 -0.21 6.53 -15.50
N TYR A 239 -0.35 5.89 -14.34
CA TYR A 239 -1.21 4.70 -14.22
C TYR A 239 -2.63 4.97 -14.70
N ARG A 240 -3.23 6.09 -14.27
CA ARG A 240 -4.57 6.49 -14.70
C ARG A 240 -4.64 6.73 -16.21
N SER A 241 -3.60 7.31 -16.80
CA SER A 241 -3.55 7.55 -18.25
C SER A 241 -3.48 6.23 -19.02
N CYS A 242 -2.58 5.32 -18.63
CA CYS A 242 -2.45 4.00 -19.24
C CYS A 242 -3.74 3.20 -19.10
N SER A 243 -4.31 3.16 -17.89
CA SER A 243 -5.59 2.48 -17.64
C SER A 243 -6.73 3.00 -18.51
N LYS A 244 -6.82 4.32 -18.72
CA LYS A 244 -7.84 4.92 -19.61
C LYS A 244 -7.58 4.65 -21.09
N ARG A 245 -6.31 4.66 -21.52
CA ARG A 245 -5.93 4.33 -22.90
C ARG A 245 -6.33 2.89 -23.24
N ASP A 246 -6.12 1.98 -22.30
CA ASP A 246 -6.37 0.54 -22.47
C ASP A 246 -7.86 0.17 -22.28
N GLN A 247 -8.70 1.12 -21.83
CA GLN A 247 -10.11 0.89 -21.58
C GLN A 247 -10.88 0.64 -22.88
N PHE A 248 -11.65 -0.44 -22.93
CA PHE A 248 -12.48 -0.78 -24.09
C PHE A 248 -13.96 -0.53 -23.81
N GLY A 249 -14.46 0.65 -24.17
CA GLY A 249 -15.84 1.04 -23.93
C GLY A 249 -16.22 0.93 -22.43
N PRO A 250 -17.28 0.19 -22.06
CA PRO A 250 -17.66 0.00 -20.65
C PRO A 250 -16.73 -0.97 -19.89
N LEU A 251 -15.85 -1.71 -20.59
CA LEU A 251 -14.97 -2.71 -19.98
C LEU A 251 -13.74 -2.06 -19.36
N LYS A 252 -13.61 -2.24 -18.04
CA LYS A 252 -12.40 -1.87 -17.30
C LYS A 252 -11.40 -3.02 -17.40
N ILE A 253 -10.20 -2.72 -17.88
CA ILE A 253 -9.13 -3.71 -18.11
C ILE A 253 -8.09 -3.72 -16.97
N SER A 254 -8.25 -2.84 -15.98
CA SER A 254 -7.36 -2.76 -14.81
C SER A 254 -8.09 -2.15 -13.61
N ASP A 255 -7.65 -2.48 -12.41
CA ASP A 255 -8.11 -1.85 -11.17
C ASP A 255 -7.43 -0.48 -10.98
N VAL A 256 -8.22 0.59 -10.93
CA VAL A 256 -7.74 1.95 -10.62
C VAL A 256 -7.95 2.35 -9.15
N PHE A 257 -8.69 1.53 -8.41
CA PHE A 257 -9.16 1.86 -7.06
C PHE A 257 -8.08 1.68 -5.99
N TRP A 258 -7.02 0.92 -6.28
CA TRP A 258 -5.84 0.87 -5.42
C TRP A 258 -5.14 2.25 -5.26
N LEU A 259 -5.40 3.19 -6.18
CA LEU A 259 -4.94 4.59 -6.09
C LEU A 259 -5.80 5.45 -5.14
N THR A 260 -6.81 4.88 -4.51
CA THR A 260 -7.81 5.57 -3.69
C THR A 260 -7.98 4.91 -2.32
N SER A 261 -8.78 5.51 -1.45
CA SER A 261 -9.21 4.89 -0.18
C SER A 261 -10.15 3.71 -0.42
N ASP A 262 -10.93 3.75 -1.49
CA ASP A 262 -12.06 2.86 -1.72
C ASP A 262 -11.59 1.62 -2.49
N THR A 263 -11.14 0.59 -1.77
CA THR A 263 -10.56 -0.61 -2.40
C THR A 263 -11.61 -1.48 -3.07
N GLN A 264 -11.42 -1.82 -4.35
CA GLN A 264 -12.23 -2.83 -5.05
C GLN A 264 -11.59 -4.21 -5.00
N ASN A 265 -10.30 -4.30 -5.34
CA ASN A 265 -9.49 -5.47 -5.07
C ASN A 265 -8.76 -5.30 -3.71
N PRO A 266 -9.18 -6.01 -2.65
CA PRO A 266 -8.54 -5.90 -1.34
C PRO A 266 -7.11 -6.45 -1.32
N LEU A 267 -6.72 -7.25 -2.33
CA LEU A 267 -5.35 -7.75 -2.48
C LEU A 267 -4.38 -6.67 -2.98
N ALA A 268 -4.85 -5.57 -3.60
CA ALA A 268 -4.01 -4.57 -4.27
C ALA A 268 -3.31 -3.58 -3.31
N VAL A 269 -2.57 -4.11 -2.33
CA VAL A 269 -1.91 -3.35 -1.26
C VAL A 269 -0.44 -3.75 -1.04
N GLY A 270 0.13 -4.57 -1.92
CA GLY A 270 1.48 -5.14 -1.77
C GLY A 270 2.61 -4.11 -1.70
N GLN A 271 2.40 -2.90 -2.22
CA GLN A 271 3.36 -1.79 -2.14
C GLN A 271 3.57 -1.27 -0.71
N TYR A 272 2.64 -1.55 0.21
CA TYR A 272 2.75 -1.16 1.63
C TYR A 272 3.32 -2.26 2.52
N VAL A 273 3.65 -3.44 1.97
CA VAL A 273 4.30 -4.50 2.73
C VAL A 273 5.75 -4.08 3.00
N ASN A 274 6.11 -3.97 4.27
CA ASN A 274 7.41 -3.46 4.69
C ASN A 274 8.51 -4.51 4.57
N ASN A 275 9.75 -4.04 4.54
CA ASN A 275 10.91 -4.94 4.60
C ASN A 275 11.03 -5.55 5.99
N CYS A 276 11.54 -6.77 6.05
CA CYS A 276 12.00 -7.39 7.27
C CYS A 276 13.10 -6.56 7.95
N SER A 277 13.18 -6.70 9.26
CA SER A 277 14.20 -6.12 10.12
C SER A 277 14.88 -7.21 10.95
N ARG A 278 15.81 -6.85 11.84
CA ARG A 278 16.43 -7.84 12.75
C ARG A 278 15.39 -8.47 13.69
N ASP A 279 14.39 -7.70 14.08
CA ASP A 279 13.38 -8.09 15.08
C ASP A 279 12.09 -8.60 14.44
N LYS A 280 11.90 -8.34 13.14
CA LYS A 280 10.73 -8.73 12.36
C LYS A 280 11.15 -9.51 11.12
N ALA A 281 11.09 -10.84 11.20
CA ALA A 281 11.41 -11.72 10.09
C ALA A 281 10.41 -11.60 8.94
N ALA A 282 10.86 -11.88 7.71
CA ALA A 282 9.96 -11.95 6.57
C ALA A 282 9.02 -13.15 6.70
N ASN A 283 7.73 -12.91 6.60
CA ASN A 283 6.67 -13.93 6.61
C ASN A 283 5.95 -14.04 5.26
N VAL A 284 6.27 -13.15 4.30
CA VAL A 284 5.82 -13.23 2.91
C VAL A 284 6.99 -13.04 1.93
N CYS A 285 6.87 -13.56 0.72
CA CYS A 285 7.83 -13.34 -0.38
C CYS A 285 7.13 -12.84 -1.63
N TYR A 286 7.83 -12.03 -2.43
CA TYR A 286 7.38 -11.69 -3.78
C TYR A 286 7.52 -12.90 -4.71
N GLN A 287 6.55 -13.07 -5.59
CA GLN A 287 6.56 -14.05 -6.66
C GLN A 287 6.02 -13.40 -7.92
N GLU A 288 6.77 -13.52 -9.01
CA GLU A 288 6.37 -13.04 -10.34
C GLU A 288 5.37 -14.00 -10.98
N PHE A 289 4.34 -13.43 -11.59
CA PHE A 289 3.24 -14.15 -12.22
C PHE A 289 2.86 -13.46 -13.52
N ASP A 290 2.87 -14.20 -14.63
CA ASP A 290 2.42 -13.70 -15.93
C ASP A 290 0.97 -14.09 -16.17
N VAL A 291 0.10 -13.09 -16.38
CA VAL A 291 -1.32 -13.33 -16.63
C VAL A 291 -1.50 -14.07 -17.97
N PRO A 292 -2.20 -15.22 -18.00
CA PRO A 292 -2.44 -15.97 -19.22
C PRO A 292 -3.20 -15.15 -20.27
N LYS A 293 -2.94 -15.42 -21.56
CA LYS A 293 -3.64 -14.73 -22.67
C LYS A 293 -5.16 -14.91 -22.63
N CYS A 294 -5.63 -16.06 -22.14
CA CYS A 294 -7.06 -16.41 -22.07
C CYS A 294 -7.70 -16.05 -20.72
N PHE A 295 -7.19 -15.05 -20.01
CA PHE A 295 -7.75 -14.63 -18.73
C PHE A 295 -9.17 -14.02 -18.90
N PRO A 296 -10.14 -14.33 -18.02
CA PRO A 296 -11.52 -13.87 -18.18
C PRO A 296 -11.62 -12.35 -18.20
N ILE A 297 -12.25 -11.80 -19.23
CA ILE A 297 -12.31 -10.37 -19.47
C ILE A 297 -13.05 -9.62 -18.36
N GLU A 298 -14.07 -10.24 -17.76
CA GLU A 298 -14.81 -9.68 -16.63
C GLU A 298 -13.93 -9.48 -15.38
N PHE A 299 -12.83 -10.23 -15.26
CA PHE A 299 -11.95 -10.18 -14.09
C PHE A 299 -10.74 -9.27 -14.29
N MET A 300 -10.48 -8.82 -15.53
CA MET A 300 -9.40 -7.85 -15.82
C MET A 300 -9.54 -6.57 -14.99
N GLN A 301 -10.77 -6.16 -14.66
CA GLN A 301 -11.06 -4.99 -13.82
C GLN A 301 -10.47 -5.06 -12.40
N TYR A 302 -10.03 -6.23 -11.95
CA TYR A 302 -9.43 -6.44 -10.62
C TYR A 302 -7.90 -6.56 -10.66
N LEU A 303 -7.28 -6.63 -11.85
CA LEU A 303 -5.83 -6.66 -11.99
C LEU A 303 -5.25 -5.27 -11.72
N PRO A 304 -4.40 -5.08 -10.71
CA PRO A 304 -3.93 -3.76 -10.33
C PRO A 304 -2.65 -3.34 -11.08
N ASN A 305 -2.44 -3.90 -12.27
CA ASN A 305 -1.28 -3.65 -13.11
C ASN A 305 -1.73 -3.21 -14.52
N THR A 306 -1.02 -2.26 -15.11
CA THR A 306 -1.24 -1.77 -16.47
C THR A 306 0.11 -1.56 -17.14
N LYS A 307 0.18 -1.72 -18.46
CA LYS A 307 1.43 -1.51 -19.20
C LYS A 307 1.66 -0.04 -19.51
N TYR A 308 2.91 0.40 -19.41
CA TYR A 308 3.28 1.74 -19.84
C TYR A 308 3.11 1.91 -21.35
N SER A 309 3.64 1.00 -22.18
CA SER A 309 3.42 0.99 -23.64
C SER A 309 2.72 -0.29 -24.14
N HIS A 310 2.19 -0.21 -25.36
CA HIS A 310 1.67 -1.36 -26.10
C HIS A 310 2.66 -1.96 -27.10
N GLU A 311 3.83 -1.33 -27.28
CA GLU A 311 4.82 -1.77 -28.27
C GLU A 311 5.34 -3.17 -27.97
N VAL A 312 5.44 -3.54 -26.70
CA VAL A 312 5.95 -4.84 -26.27
C VAL A 312 4.80 -5.82 -26.02
N GLN A 313 4.68 -6.81 -26.93
CA GLN A 313 3.71 -7.89 -26.85
C GLN A 313 4.16 -9.01 -25.90
N ARG A 314 4.19 -8.71 -24.60
CA ARG A 314 4.36 -9.70 -23.52
C ARG A 314 3.05 -9.97 -22.77
N PRO A 315 2.92 -11.08 -22.05
CA PRO A 315 1.88 -11.23 -21.03
C PRO A 315 1.89 -10.05 -20.04
N LEU A 316 0.77 -9.80 -19.36
CA LEU A 316 0.75 -8.80 -18.30
C LEU A 316 1.50 -9.37 -17.08
N ARG A 317 2.64 -8.77 -16.73
CA ARG A 317 3.39 -9.14 -15.53
C ARG A 317 2.69 -8.61 -14.28
N CYS A 318 2.39 -9.52 -13.36
CA CYS A 318 1.97 -9.22 -12.01
C CYS A 318 3.03 -9.70 -11.01
N VAL A 319 3.01 -9.13 -9.81
CA VAL A 319 3.78 -9.64 -8.68
C VAL A 319 2.81 -9.88 -7.54
N VAL A 320 2.81 -11.09 -7.01
CA VAL A 320 2.01 -11.48 -5.85
C VAL A 320 2.92 -11.65 -4.64
N LEU A 321 2.34 -11.54 -3.45
CA LEU A 321 3.01 -11.87 -2.21
C LEU A 321 2.42 -13.16 -1.64
N VAL A 322 3.29 -14.12 -1.39
CA VAL A 322 2.93 -15.44 -0.90
C VAL A 322 3.41 -15.62 0.53
N ALA A 323 2.57 -16.21 1.40
CA ALA A 323 2.93 -16.53 2.77
C ALA A 323 4.03 -17.60 2.84
N LEU A 324 5.13 -17.31 3.53
CA LEU A 324 6.24 -18.24 3.77
C LEU A 324 5.98 -19.18 4.96
N GLN A 325 5.05 -18.78 5.82
CA GLN A 325 4.64 -19.46 7.03
C GLN A 325 3.16 -19.18 7.29
N ASN A 326 2.61 -19.82 8.30
CA ASN A 326 1.28 -19.49 8.80
C ASN A 326 1.28 -18.09 9.45
N ILE A 327 0.26 -17.28 9.15
CA ILE A 327 0.13 -15.90 9.64
C ILE A 327 -1.22 -15.73 10.34
N GLY A 328 -1.18 -15.30 11.59
CA GLY A 328 -2.34 -15.13 12.46
C GLY A 328 -2.99 -13.74 12.35
N PRO A 329 -4.19 -13.56 12.92
CA PRO A 329 -4.85 -12.26 12.96
C PRO A 329 -4.05 -11.28 13.84
N GLY A 330 -3.93 -10.04 13.37
CA GLY A 330 -3.16 -8.97 14.00
C GLY A 330 -1.68 -8.95 13.61
N GLU A 331 -1.16 -9.97 12.92
CA GLU A 331 0.22 -9.98 12.47
C GLU A 331 0.45 -9.09 11.24
N GLU A 332 1.60 -8.40 11.22
CA GLU A 332 2.04 -7.57 10.10
C GLU A 332 2.79 -8.40 9.07
N LEU A 333 2.57 -8.10 7.79
CA LEU A 333 3.27 -8.70 6.68
C LEU A 333 4.62 -8.00 6.46
N PHE A 334 5.68 -8.80 6.41
CA PHE A 334 7.04 -8.37 6.10
C PHE A 334 7.61 -9.22 4.97
N SER A 335 8.19 -8.57 3.98
CA SER A 335 8.89 -9.22 2.88
C SER A 335 10.40 -8.97 2.98
N ASN A 336 11.18 -9.66 2.15
CA ASN A 336 12.58 -9.34 1.94
C ASN A 336 12.73 -8.59 0.62
N TYR A 337 13.21 -7.35 0.68
CA TYR A 337 13.43 -6.51 -0.50
C TYR A 337 14.71 -6.88 -1.27
N TYR A 338 15.59 -7.69 -0.68
CA TYR A 338 16.86 -8.07 -1.28
C TYR A 338 16.83 -9.52 -1.74
N THR A 339 16.34 -9.72 -2.96
CA THR A 339 16.62 -10.93 -3.73
C THR A 339 17.86 -10.64 -4.58
N ILE A 340 18.96 -11.34 -4.32
CA ILE A 340 20.12 -11.33 -5.20
C ILE A 340 19.91 -12.50 -6.17
N ILE A 341 19.76 -12.15 -7.45
CA ILE A 341 19.65 -13.09 -8.56
C ILE A 341 21.00 -13.05 -9.27
N PHE A 342 21.63 -14.22 -9.44
CA PHE A 342 22.93 -14.37 -10.10
C PHE A 342 22.81 -14.73 -11.57
#